data_AF-A0A350C8Y0-F1
#
_entry.id   AF-A0A350C8Y0-F1
#
_cell.length_a   1.000
_cell.length_b   1.000
_cell.length_c   1.000
_cell.angle_alpha   90.00
_cell.angle_beta   90.00
_cell.angle_gamma   90.00
#
_symmetry.space_group_name_H-M   'P 1'
#
loop_
_entity.id
_entity.type
_entity.pdbx_description
1 polymer ?
#
loop_
_entity_poly.entity_id
_entity_poly.type
_entity_poly.pdbx_seq_one_letter_code
_entity_poly.pdbx_strand_id
1 'polypeptide(L)'
;MLKKDLKSLLDLGTPAEQKQWSNIEDFIDTFVAGIDGSRPFQVQLLAGMTPSGYLTALPLDGGFQTFRDNVEGLGYELKRDAKDTSLYQFNMIIDSEQESTPGAEAVEDVGWMRVLSDVEYLVLAMSSSRSSLPRLKELTLAAKPGDFAAGTAAVMQLTNPDATEAGQKHRRTIFAGNRKATMDALQKRPDETATRFEMRKLSSNLMLDEVERAAAESQDLKISMQMDHTTAAAPSLNVAGDLVAIPGTALATALQQFNSRPDAFAGIA
;
A
#
# COMPACT_ATOMS: atom_id res chain seq x y z
N MET A 1 1.95 -19.33 7.21
CA MET A 1 1.64 -19.39 5.76
C MET A 1 2.20 -18.16 5.06
N LEU A 2 1.76 -16.95 5.43
CA LEU A 2 2.22 -15.66 4.89
C LEU A 2 3.73 -15.55 4.64
N LYS A 3 4.56 -15.91 5.63
CA LYS A 3 6.03 -15.91 5.47
C LYS A 3 6.52 -16.82 4.35
N LYS A 4 5.99 -18.05 4.29
CA LYS A 4 6.39 -19.03 3.27
C LYS A 4 6.02 -18.54 1.87
N ASP A 5 4.87 -17.88 1.75
CA ASP A 5 4.36 -17.35 0.49
C ASP A 5 5.15 -16.10 0.06
N LEU A 6 5.42 -15.17 0.97
CA LEU A 6 6.27 -13.99 0.71
C LEU A 6 7.71 -14.38 0.40
N LYS A 7 8.26 -15.38 1.10
CA LYS A 7 9.58 -15.91 0.78
C LYS A 7 9.61 -16.51 -0.62
N SER A 8 8.58 -17.27 -0.98
CA SER A 8 8.48 -17.87 -2.31
C SER A 8 8.40 -16.79 -3.40
N LEU A 9 7.71 -15.67 -3.14
CA LEU A 9 7.70 -14.52 -4.06
C LEU A 9 9.05 -13.81 -4.15
N LEU A 10 9.74 -13.61 -3.02
CA LEU A 10 11.08 -13.01 -2.97
C LEU A 10 12.15 -13.90 -3.63
N ASP A 11 12.03 -15.21 -3.50
CA ASP A 11 12.88 -16.20 -4.15
C ASP A 11 12.73 -16.16 -5.69
N LEU A 12 11.58 -15.71 -6.21
CA LEU A 12 11.38 -15.44 -7.65
C LEU A 12 11.98 -14.09 -8.10
N GLY A 13 12.39 -13.25 -7.16
CA GLY A 13 13.02 -11.95 -7.40
C GLY A 13 14.52 -12.04 -7.72
N THR A 14 15.16 -10.89 -7.73
CA THR A 14 16.60 -10.73 -7.94
C THR A 14 17.40 -11.17 -6.70
N PRO A 15 18.70 -11.49 -6.84
CA PRO A 15 19.56 -11.81 -5.70
C PRO A 15 19.66 -10.70 -4.64
N ALA A 16 19.41 -9.43 -5.01
CA ALA A 16 19.35 -8.31 -4.07
C ALA A 16 18.07 -8.35 -3.23
N GLU A 17 16.92 -8.63 -3.84
CA GLU A 17 15.63 -8.79 -3.17
C GLU A 17 15.63 -10.03 -2.27
N GLN A 18 16.20 -11.16 -2.72
CA GLN A 18 16.34 -12.38 -1.92
C GLN A 18 17.13 -12.17 -0.62
N LYS A 19 18.16 -11.31 -0.64
CA LYS A 19 18.94 -10.96 0.56
C LYS A 19 18.16 -10.13 1.58
N GLN A 20 17.07 -9.48 1.16
CA GLN A 20 16.19 -8.76 2.08
C GLN A 20 15.28 -9.70 2.88
N TRP A 21 15.26 -11.00 2.58
CA TRP A 21 14.36 -11.94 3.25
C TRP A 21 14.55 -11.96 4.77
N SER A 22 15.78 -11.94 5.31
CA SER A 22 15.98 -11.93 6.76
C SER A 22 15.40 -10.66 7.40
N ASN A 23 15.61 -9.50 6.78
CA ASN A 23 15.06 -8.23 7.25
C ASN A 23 13.54 -8.22 7.18
N ILE A 24 12.97 -8.75 6.10
CA ILE A 24 11.52 -8.86 5.88
C ILE A 24 10.89 -9.89 6.83
N GLU A 25 11.56 -11.00 7.10
CA GLU A 25 11.09 -12.05 8.00
C GLU A 25 11.05 -11.57 9.45
N ASP A 26 12.12 -10.92 9.91
CA ASP A 26 12.19 -10.31 11.24
C ASP A 26 11.17 -9.17 11.37
N PHE A 27 11.01 -8.35 10.33
CA PHE A 27 9.98 -7.31 10.26
C PHE A 27 8.55 -7.89 10.32
N ILE A 28 8.27 -8.99 9.62
CA ILE A 28 6.94 -9.64 9.63
C ILE A 28 6.65 -10.26 11.01
N ASP A 29 7.60 -10.97 11.61
CA ASP A 29 7.40 -11.51 12.98
C ASP A 29 7.13 -10.39 13.99
N THR A 30 7.80 -9.27 13.82
CA THR A 30 7.72 -8.14 14.76
C THR A 30 6.57 -7.19 14.45
N PHE A 31 5.92 -7.21 13.27
CA PHE A 31 4.76 -6.35 12.99
C PHE A 31 3.41 -7.09 13.03
N VAL A 32 3.40 -8.42 12.93
CA VAL A 32 2.17 -9.22 12.89
C VAL A 32 1.65 -9.59 14.28
N ALA A 33 2.44 -9.42 15.34
CA ALA A 33 1.98 -9.70 16.70
C ALA A 33 0.81 -8.76 17.10
N GLY A 34 -0.31 -9.37 17.48
CA GLY A 34 -1.57 -8.67 17.78
C GLY A 34 -2.44 -8.37 16.55
N ILE A 35 -2.11 -8.89 15.37
CA ILE A 35 -2.92 -8.79 14.14
C ILE A 35 -3.53 -10.16 13.81
N ASP A 36 -4.85 -10.19 13.57
CA ASP A 36 -5.54 -11.41 13.13
C ASP A 36 -5.37 -11.61 11.62
N GLY A 37 -4.40 -12.45 11.25
CA GLY A 37 -4.11 -12.79 9.86
C GLY A 37 -5.19 -13.59 9.12
N SER A 38 -6.27 -14.01 9.80
CA SER A 38 -7.42 -14.65 9.14
C SER A 38 -8.43 -13.64 8.60
N ARG A 39 -8.31 -12.37 9.01
CA ARG A 39 -9.21 -11.29 8.64
C ARG A 39 -8.55 -10.32 7.64
N PRO A 40 -9.36 -9.63 6.82
CA PRO A 40 -8.83 -8.71 5.83
C PRO A 40 -8.17 -7.50 6.50
N PHE A 41 -7.02 -7.10 5.96
CA PHE A 41 -6.41 -5.79 6.25
C PHE A 41 -6.60 -4.84 5.05
N GLN A 42 -6.60 -3.54 5.33
CA GLN A 42 -6.73 -2.50 4.32
C GLN A 42 -5.61 -1.47 4.45
N VAL A 43 -5.07 -1.05 3.32
CA VAL A 43 -4.11 0.05 3.21
C VAL A 43 -4.61 1.05 2.17
N GLN A 44 -4.71 2.31 2.54
CA GLN A 44 -5.08 3.42 1.68
C GLN A 44 -3.91 4.40 1.55
N LEU A 45 -3.52 4.72 0.32
CA LEU A 45 -2.55 5.77 0.04
C LEU A 45 -3.22 7.15 0.08
N LEU A 46 -2.69 8.06 0.90
CA LEU A 46 -3.17 9.42 1.07
C LEU A 46 -2.46 10.38 0.08
N ALA A 47 -2.75 10.23 -1.21
CA ALA A 47 -2.06 10.95 -2.29
C ALA A 47 -2.33 12.48 -2.33
N GLY A 48 -3.26 12.99 -1.53
CA GLY A 48 -3.53 14.43 -1.38
C GLY A 48 -2.68 15.13 -0.31
N MET A 49 -1.69 14.45 0.28
CA MET A 49 -0.85 14.98 1.35
C MET A 49 0.61 15.09 0.91
N THR A 50 1.34 16.07 1.47
CA THR A 50 2.79 16.25 1.29
C THR A 50 3.47 16.33 2.67
N PRO A 51 4.36 15.39 3.03
CA PRO A 51 4.62 14.14 2.32
C PRO A 51 3.38 13.23 2.29
N SER A 52 3.30 12.34 1.31
CA SER A 52 2.19 11.38 1.22
C SER A 52 2.14 10.52 2.48
N GLY A 53 0.92 10.17 2.89
CA GLY A 53 0.70 9.33 4.06
C GLY A 53 0.00 8.02 3.70
N TYR A 54 -0.19 7.19 4.71
CA TYR A 54 -1.00 5.97 4.62
C TYR A 54 -2.09 6.00 5.67
N LEU A 55 -3.22 5.39 5.36
CA LEU A 55 -4.24 5.01 6.34
C LEU A 55 -4.42 3.50 6.27
N THR A 56 -4.35 2.81 7.39
CA THR A 56 -4.54 1.35 7.42
C THR A 56 -5.63 0.96 8.40
N ALA A 57 -6.33 -0.12 8.08
CA ALA A 57 -7.24 -0.81 8.99
C ALA A 57 -6.73 -2.23 9.20
N LEU A 58 -6.39 -2.55 10.46
CA LEU A 58 -5.76 -3.80 10.86
C LEU A 58 -6.69 -4.57 11.80
N PRO A 59 -6.99 -5.85 11.50
CA PRO A 59 -7.76 -6.68 12.42
C PRO A 59 -6.90 -7.04 13.63
N LEU A 60 -7.43 -6.90 14.84
CA LEU A 60 -6.72 -7.24 16.07
C LEU A 60 -6.93 -8.70 16.44
N ASP A 61 -5.87 -9.36 16.91
CA ASP A 61 -5.92 -10.71 17.49
C ASP A 61 -5.95 -10.61 19.03
N GLY A 62 -7.12 -10.86 19.63
CA GLY A 62 -7.27 -10.86 21.10
C GLY A 62 -7.17 -9.48 21.77
N GLY A 63 -7.28 -8.39 21.01
CA GLY A 63 -7.38 -7.02 21.52
C GLY A 63 -6.11 -6.16 21.35
N PHE A 64 -6.20 -4.91 21.81
CA PHE A 64 -5.19 -3.88 21.51
C PHE A 64 -3.87 -4.03 22.28
N GLN A 65 -3.87 -4.68 23.45
CA GLN A 65 -2.70 -4.69 24.33
C GLN A 65 -1.50 -5.38 23.68
N THR A 66 -1.70 -6.55 23.06
CA THR A 66 -0.63 -7.28 22.36
C THR A 66 -0.03 -6.46 21.22
N PHE A 67 -0.89 -5.82 20.42
CA PHE A 67 -0.42 -4.93 19.35
C PHE A 67 0.36 -3.74 19.91
N ARG A 68 -0.14 -3.13 20.99
CA ARG A 68 0.50 -2.00 21.67
C ARG A 68 1.90 -2.33 22.17
N ASP A 69 2.03 -3.41 22.94
CA ASP A 69 3.31 -3.83 23.53
C ASP A 69 4.34 -4.11 22.43
N ASN A 70 3.87 -4.66 21.32
CA ASN A 70 4.67 -4.95 20.15
C ASN A 70 5.19 -3.67 19.45
N VAL A 71 4.31 -2.69 19.18
CA VAL A 71 4.75 -1.43 18.54
C VAL A 71 5.60 -0.56 19.48
N GLU A 72 5.33 -0.57 20.79
CA GLU A 72 6.20 0.09 21.78
C GLU A 72 7.58 -0.59 21.84
N GLY A 73 7.63 -1.93 21.72
CA GLY A 73 8.87 -2.69 21.60
C GLY A 73 9.69 -2.39 20.34
N LEU A 74 9.02 -1.97 19.26
CA LEU A 74 9.65 -1.47 18.03
C LEU A 74 10.22 -0.06 18.15
N GLY A 75 9.95 0.64 19.26
CA GLY A 75 10.39 2.01 19.48
C GLY A 75 9.37 3.09 19.12
N TYR A 76 8.11 2.72 18.81
CA TYR A 76 7.04 3.72 18.73
C TYR A 76 6.68 4.22 20.12
N GLU A 77 6.63 5.54 20.29
CA GLU A 77 6.05 6.17 21.45
C GLU A 77 4.55 6.34 21.24
N LEU A 78 3.72 5.78 22.13
CA LEU A 78 2.26 5.89 22.05
C LEU A 78 1.74 6.79 23.16
N LYS A 79 1.07 7.87 22.79
CA LYS A 79 0.41 8.80 23.72
C LYS A 79 -1.10 8.77 23.53
N ARG A 80 -1.82 8.24 24.51
CA ARG A 80 -3.29 8.26 24.53
C ARG A 80 -3.83 9.70 24.56
N ASP A 81 -4.89 9.96 23.79
CA ASP A 81 -5.62 11.22 23.83
C ASP A 81 -6.34 11.36 25.19
N ALA A 82 -6.34 12.57 25.75
CA ALA A 82 -6.92 12.82 27.07
C ALA A 82 -8.45 12.78 27.08
N LYS A 83 -9.10 12.96 25.92
CA LYS A 83 -10.56 13.05 25.78
C LYS A 83 -11.16 11.79 25.16
N ASP A 84 -10.39 11.06 24.36
CA ASP A 84 -10.83 9.83 23.69
C ASP A 84 -9.90 8.67 24.04
N THR A 85 -10.40 7.74 24.86
CA THR A 85 -9.61 6.59 25.34
C THR A 85 -9.30 5.57 24.25
N SER A 86 -9.99 5.65 23.10
CA SER A 86 -9.73 4.81 21.93
C SER A 86 -8.62 5.37 21.03
N LEU A 87 -8.21 6.62 21.24
CA LEU A 87 -7.35 7.36 20.33
C LEU A 87 -5.94 7.54 20.92
N TYR A 88 -4.92 7.35 20.08
CA TYR A 88 -3.51 7.47 20.43
C TYR A 88 -2.80 8.25 19.34
N GLN A 89 -1.97 9.21 19.73
CA GLN A 89 -0.93 9.74 18.86
C GLN A 89 0.29 8.82 18.97
N PHE A 90 1.01 8.61 17.87
CA PHE A 90 2.28 7.90 17.90
C PHE A 90 3.37 8.62 17.13
N ASN A 91 4.62 8.36 17.51
CA ASN A 91 5.81 8.77 16.77
C ASN A 91 6.95 7.76 16.91
N MET A 92 7.81 7.71 15.92
CA MET A 92 9.09 7.01 15.94
C MET A 92 10.13 7.86 15.22
N ILE A 93 11.32 7.98 15.82
CA ILE A 93 12.48 8.55 15.15
C ILE A 93 13.26 7.39 14.55
N ILE A 94 13.37 7.38 13.22
CA ILE A 94 14.17 6.41 12.49
C ILE A 94 15.57 7.01 12.37
N ASP A 95 16.47 6.58 13.25
CA ASP A 95 17.87 6.98 13.20
C ASP A 95 18.54 6.38 11.96
N SER A 96 19.16 7.26 11.16
CA SER A 96 19.88 6.93 9.91
C SER A 96 21.09 6.00 10.10
N GLU A 97 21.41 5.60 11.33
CA GLU A 97 22.48 4.66 11.63
C GLU A 97 22.11 3.20 11.31
N GLN A 98 20.81 2.89 11.13
CA GLN A 98 20.36 1.62 10.55
C GLN A 98 20.41 1.70 9.01
N GLU A 99 21.63 1.52 8.49
CA GLU A 99 21.98 1.18 7.09
C GLU A 99 21.10 1.79 5.98
N SER A 100 21.53 2.94 5.44
CA SER A 100 21.77 3.19 4.00
C SER A 100 21.87 4.70 3.76
N THR A 101 23.09 5.22 3.62
CA THR A 101 23.46 6.62 3.27
C THR A 101 23.88 7.49 4.47
N PRO A 102 25.20 7.59 4.74
CA PRO A 102 25.75 8.59 5.66
C PRO A 102 25.32 10.00 5.25
N GLY A 103 24.72 10.76 6.17
CA GLY A 103 24.25 12.14 5.93
C GLY A 103 22.77 12.28 5.58
N ALA A 104 21.97 11.21 5.62
CA ALA A 104 20.52 11.31 5.57
C ALA A 104 19.96 11.94 6.87
N GLU A 105 19.02 12.88 6.76
CA GLU A 105 18.31 13.41 7.92
C GLU A 105 17.47 12.30 8.58
N ALA A 106 17.39 12.30 9.91
CA ALA A 106 16.51 11.40 10.65
C ALA A 106 15.07 11.56 10.14
N VAL A 107 14.44 10.45 9.77
CA VAL A 107 13.06 10.44 9.32
C VAL A 107 12.17 10.17 10.51
N GLU A 108 11.20 11.03 10.75
CA GLU A 108 10.22 10.83 11.82
C GLU A 108 8.93 10.28 11.24
N ASP A 109 8.53 9.09 11.67
CA ASP A 109 7.20 8.55 11.43
C ASP A 109 6.25 9.09 12.50
N VAL A 110 5.18 9.77 12.09
CA VAL A 110 4.19 10.33 13.03
C VAL A 110 2.77 9.99 12.58
N GLY A 111 1.86 9.82 13.54
CA GLY A 111 0.50 9.49 13.20
C GLY A 111 -0.49 9.46 14.35
N TRP A 112 -1.70 9.05 14.00
CA TRP A 112 -2.82 8.81 14.90
C TRP A 112 -3.39 7.43 14.68
N MET A 113 -3.71 6.75 15.78
CA MET A 113 -4.31 5.42 15.82
C MET A 113 -5.59 5.47 16.64
N ARG A 114 -6.62 4.77 16.17
CA ARG A 114 -7.89 4.60 16.87
C ARG A 114 -8.26 3.12 16.95
N VAL A 115 -8.54 2.66 18.17
CA VAL A 115 -8.99 1.30 18.46
C VAL A 115 -10.51 1.24 18.34
N LEU A 116 -11.01 0.35 17.50
CA LEU A 116 -12.43 0.08 17.27
C LEU A 116 -12.77 -1.26 17.91
N SER A 117 -12.95 -1.25 19.24
CA SER A 117 -13.10 -2.47 20.04
C SER A 117 -14.38 -3.26 19.73
N ASP A 118 -15.41 -2.61 19.20
CA ASP A 118 -16.69 -3.22 18.81
C ASP A 118 -16.56 -4.17 17.62
N VAL A 119 -15.60 -3.91 16.74
CA VAL A 119 -15.29 -4.72 15.56
C VAL A 119 -13.89 -5.36 15.62
N GLU A 120 -13.21 -5.21 16.77
CA GLU A 120 -11.83 -5.67 16.99
C GLU A 120 -10.87 -5.21 15.88
N TYR A 121 -10.97 -3.97 15.43
CA TYR A 121 -10.04 -3.38 14.46
C TYR A 121 -9.24 -2.24 15.10
N LEU A 122 -8.11 -1.96 14.51
CA LEU A 122 -7.35 -0.73 14.66
C LEU A 122 -7.39 0.02 13.33
N VAL A 123 -7.57 1.34 13.38
CA VAL A 123 -7.28 2.22 12.25
C VAL A 123 -6.12 3.12 12.61
N LEU A 124 -5.12 3.25 11.72
CA LEU A 124 -4.02 4.19 11.90
C LEU A 124 -3.80 5.02 10.65
N ALA A 125 -3.42 6.29 10.81
CA ALA A 125 -2.99 7.15 9.72
C ALA A 125 -1.63 7.75 10.07
N MET A 126 -0.69 7.70 9.12
CA MET A 126 0.69 8.16 9.33
C MET A 126 1.27 8.90 8.12
N SER A 127 2.29 9.71 8.39
CA SER A 127 3.10 10.43 7.41
C SER A 127 4.46 10.77 8.03
N SER A 128 5.41 11.25 7.25
CA SER A 128 6.74 11.65 7.72
C SER A 128 6.86 13.14 8.12
N SER A 129 5.75 13.78 8.50
CA SER A 129 5.74 15.20 8.90
C SER A 129 4.76 15.51 10.02
N ARG A 130 5.26 16.10 11.11
CA ARG A 130 4.43 16.62 12.22
C ARG A 130 3.38 17.62 11.78
N SER A 131 3.62 18.36 10.69
CA SER A 131 2.63 19.30 10.14
C SER A 131 1.35 18.60 9.66
N SER A 132 1.44 17.30 9.35
CA SER A 132 0.30 16.47 8.92
C SER A 132 -0.57 15.96 10.08
N LEU A 133 -0.12 16.04 11.33
CA LEU A 133 -0.83 15.46 12.49
C LEU A 133 -2.29 15.90 12.62
N PRO A 134 -2.68 17.18 12.42
CA PRO A 134 -4.09 17.57 12.48
C PRO A 134 -4.94 16.84 11.43
N ARG A 135 -4.44 16.76 10.19
CA ARG A 135 -5.14 16.09 9.09
C ARG A 135 -5.19 14.58 9.29
N LEU A 136 -4.11 13.96 9.77
CA LEU A 136 -4.08 12.54 10.10
C LEU A 136 -5.10 12.21 11.19
N LYS A 137 -5.23 13.07 12.22
CA LYS A 137 -6.25 12.89 13.27
C LYS A 137 -7.67 12.86 12.69
N GLU A 138 -7.99 13.82 11.82
CA GLU A 138 -9.30 13.87 11.16
C GLU A 138 -9.59 12.60 10.36
N LEU A 139 -8.61 12.13 9.58
CA LEU A 139 -8.72 10.93 8.77
C LEU A 139 -8.91 9.68 9.63
N THR A 140 -8.11 9.51 10.69
CA THR A 140 -8.23 8.39 11.63
C THR A 140 -9.59 8.37 12.34
N LEU A 141 -10.13 9.54 12.70
CA LEU A 141 -11.44 9.64 13.35
C LEU A 141 -12.60 9.33 12.40
N ALA A 142 -12.48 9.69 11.12
CA ALA A 142 -13.51 9.45 10.10
C ALA A 142 -13.50 8.01 9.56
N ALA A 143 -12.35 7.34 9.63
CA ALA A 143 -12.16 6.06 9.02
C ALA A 143 -12.81 4.90 9.79
N LYS A 144 -13.15 3.87 9.03
CA LYS A 144 -13.71 2.60 9.47
C LYS A 144 -13.09 1.50 8.62
N PRO A 145 -13.01 0.25 9.11
CA PRO A 145 -12.69 -0.89 8.28
C PRO A 145 -13.67 -0.94 7.09
N GLY A 146 -13.17 -1.28 5.91
CA GLY A 146 -14.02 -1.46 4.74
C GLY A 146 -14.98 -2.64 4.89
N ASP A 147 -16.06 -2.63 4.10
CA ASP A 147 -16.87 -3.81 3.88
C ASP A 147 -16.10 -4.76 2.95
N PHE A 148 -15.67 -5.90 3.48
CA PHE A 148 -14.87 -6.87 2.75
C PHE A 148 -15.74 -8.01 2.23
N ALA A 149 -15.56 -8.38 0.96
CA ALA A 149 -16.16 -9.59 0.41
C ALA A 149 -15.58 -10.83 1.10
N ALA A 150 -16.37 -11.90 1.20
CA ALA A 150 -15.89 -13.17 1.75
C ALA A 150 -14.63 -13.65 1.01
N GLY A 151 -13.63 -14.13 1.74
CA GLY A 151 -12.35 -14.58 1.18
C GLY A 151 -11.36 -13.46 0.84
N THR A 152 -11.69 -12.20 1.09
CA THR A 152 -10.73 -11.09 0.93
C THR A 152 -9.63 -11.22 1.98
N ALA A 153 -8.38 -11.24 1.53
CA ALA A 153 -7.20 -11.22 2.39
C ALA A 153 -6.67 -9.80 2.60
N ALA A 154 -6.67 -8.98 1.54
CA ALA A 154 -6.12 -7.62 1.59
C ALA A 154 -6.84 -6.67 0.64
N VAL A 155 -6.87 -5.39 1.00
CA VAL A 155 -7.32 -4.30 0.12
C VAL A 155 -6.27 -3.21 0.07
N MET A 156 -5.87 -2.82 -1.13
CA MET A 156 -5.10 -1.60 -1.40
C MET A 156 -6.02 -0.57 -2.03
N GLN A 157 -5.99 0.66 -1.53
CA GLN A 157 -6.86 1.73 -2.03
C GLN A 157 -6.05 3.01 -2.29
N LEU A 158 -6.43 3.71 -3.34
CA LEU A 158 -6.00 5.08 -3.62
C LEU A 158 -7.27 5.91 -3.80
N THR A 159 -7.41 6.96 -2.99
CA THR A 159 -8.51 7.92 -3.12
C THR A 159 -7.93 9.30 -3.37
N ASN A 160 -8.39 9.94 -4.45
CA ASN A 160 -7.95 11.26 -4.87
C ASN A 160 -9.08 12.27 -4.60
N PRO A 161 -9.07 12.97 -3.45
CA PRO A 161 -10.14 13.90 -3.09
C PRO A 161 -10.14 15.17 -3.97
N ASP A 162 -8.97 15.57 -4.49
CA ASP A 162 -8.85 16.68 -5.42
C ASP A 162 -8.89 16.19 -6.89
N ALA A 163 -10.07 16.30 -7.48
CA ALA A 163 -10.33 15.93 -8.87
C ALA A 163 -9.89 16.99 -9.89
N THR A 164 -9.40 18.15 -9.45
CA THR A 164 -9.04 19.25 -10.35
C THR A 164 -7.80 18.93 -11.20
N GLU A 165 -7.61 19.68 -12.28
CA GLU A 165 -6.40 19.59 -13.11
C GLU A 165 -5.13 19.88 -12.30
N ALA A 166 -5.20 20.80 -11.34
CA ALA A 166 -4.08 21.09 -10.43
C ALA A 166 -3.74 19.86 -9.56
N GLY A 167 -4.75 19.20 -9.00
CA GLY A 167 -4.58 17.95 -8.26
C GLY A 167 -3.97 16.83 -9.12
N GLN A 168 -4.44 16.68 -10.36
CA GLN A 168 -3.88 15.71 -11.31
C GLN A 168 -2.40 16.01 -11.62
N LYS A 169 -2.06 17.27 -11.89
CA LYS A 169 -0.68 17.72 -12.15
C LYS A 169 0.25 17.48 -10.96
N HIS A 170 -0.25 17.71 -9.74
CA HIS A 170 0.50 17.43 -8.52
C HIS A 170 0.82 15.93 -8.40
N ARG A 171 -0.16 15.05 -8.60
CA ARG A 171 0.04 13.59 -8.57
C ARG A 171 1.04 13.10 -9.62
N ARG A 172 0.98 13.65 -10.84
CA ARG A 172 1.96 13.33 -11.91
C ARG A 172 3.38 13.75 -11.52
N THR A 173 3.53 14.89 -10.85
CA THR A 173 4.83 15.38 -10.38
C THR A 173 5.42 14.45 -9.32
N ILE A 174 4.60 13.99 -8.36
CA ILE A 174 5.01 12.97 -7.38
C ILE A 174 5.41 11.68 -8.10
N PHE A 175 4.58 11.21 -9.04
CA PHE A 175 4.85 9.98 -9.77
C PHE A 175 6.15 10.02 -10.59
N ALA A 176 6.52 11.18 -11.15
CA ALA A 176 7.75 11.33 -11.91
C ALA A 176 9.02 10.95 -11.09
N GLY A 177 9.02 11.23 -9.79
CA GLY A 177 10.08 10.79 -8.88
C GLY A 177 10.15 9.26 -8.77
N ASN A 178 9.01 8.62 -8.55
CA ASN A 178 8.91 7.15 -8.46
C ASN A 178 9.27 6.46 -9.78
N ARG A 179 8.83 7.02 -10.92
CA ARG A 179 9.18 6.56 -12.27
C ARG A 179 10.69 6.57 -12.45
N LYS A 180 11.36 7.67 -12.11
CA LYS A 180 12.81 7.81 -12.24
C LYS A 180 13.54 6.75 -11.41
N ALA A 181 13.20 6.61 -10.12
CA ALA A 181 13.81 5.61 -9.25
C ALA A 181 13.63 4.18 -9.79
N THR A 182 12.42 3.85 -10.25
CA THR A 182 12.10 2.53 -10.82
C THR A 182 12.91 2.22 -12.08
N MET A 183 13.01 3.19 -12.98
CA MET A 183 13.74 3.01 -14.24
C MET A 183 15.26 2.99 -14.04
N ASP A 184 15.79 3.77 -13.09
CA ASP A 184 17.21 3.77 -12.75
C ASP A 184 17.65 2.43 -12.11
N ALA A 185 16.74 1.74 -11.40
CA ALA A 185 16.98 0.42 -10.84
C ALA A 185 16.98 -0.73 -11.88
N LEU A 186 16.49 -0.48 -13.09
CA LEU A 186 16.32 -1.51 -14.11
C LEU A 186 17.67 -1.86 -14.77
N GLN A 187 18.29 -2.96 -14.30
CA GLN A 187 19.56 -3.44 -14.84
C GLN A 187 19.39 -4.62 -15.80
N LYS A 188 20.29 -4.72 -16.78
CA LYS A 188 20.39 -5.87 -17.70
C LYS A 188 20.78 -7.12 -16.92
N ARG A 189 20.06 -8.22 -17.12
CA ARG A 189 20.41 -9.50 -16.45
C ARG A 189 21.63 -10.14 -17.13
N PRO A 190 22.41 -10.99 -16.43
CA PRO A 190 23.61 -11.62 -16.99
C PRO A 190 23.36 -12.33 -18.32
N ASP A 191 22.29 -13.11 -18.41
CA ASP A 191 21.94 -13.93 -19.59
C ASP A 191 20.99 -13.23 -20.58
N GLU A 192 20.66 -11.96 -20.35
CA GLU A 192 19.75 -11.20 -21.21
C GLU A 192 20.51 -10.58 -22.39
N THR A 193 19.96 -10.67 -23.60
CA THR A 193 20.54 -9.97 -24.76
C THR A 193 20.24 -8.47 -24.69
N ALA A 194 21.04 -7.63 -25.36
CA ALA A 194 20.79 -6.19 -25.39
C ALA A 194 19.38 -5.84 -25.92
N THR A 195 18.94 -6.53 -26.99
CA THR A 195 17.60 -6.35 -27.55
C THR A 195 16.49 -6.72 -26.57
N ARG A 196 16.64 -7.85 -25.83
CA ARG A 196 15.66 -8.25 -24.82
C ARG A 196 15.59 -7.25 -23.67
N PHE A 197 16.73 -6.71 -23.26
CA PHE A 197 16.79 -5.67 -22.24
C PHE A 197 16.07 -4.39 -22.65
N GLU A 198 16.30 -3.91 -23.88
CA GLU A 198 15.60 -2.72 -24.39
C GLU A 198 14.09 -2.95 -24.56
N MET A 199 13.66 -4.15 -24.98
CA MET A 199 12.23 -4.50 -25.00
C MET A 199 11.61 -4.49 -23.59
N ARG A 200 12.35 -4.99 -22.58
CA ARG A 200 11.89 -4.96 -21.19
C ARG A 200 11.77 -3.54 -20.67
N LYS A 201 12.75 -2.66 -20.96
CA LYS A 201 12.66 -1.22 -20.66
C LYS A 201 11.41 -0.57 -21.26
N LEU A 202 11.15 -0.82 -22.55
CA LEU A 202 9.97 -0.27 -23.23
C LEU A 202 8.67 -0.79 -22.60
N SER A 203 8.59 -2.09 -22.33
CA SER A 203 7.44 -2.69 -21.64
C SER A 203 7.23 -2.09 -20.25
N SER A 204 8.30 -1.89 -19.47
CA SER A 204 8.23 -1.26 -18.16
C SER A 204 7.77 0.19 -18.24
N ASN A 205 8.24 0.97 -19.22
CA ASN A 205 7.77 2.33 -19.44
C ASN A 205 6.26 2.37 -19.74
N LEU A 206 5.78 1.50 -20.63
CA LEU A 206 4.35 1.41 -20.95
C LEU A 206 3.51 1.07 -19.71
N MET A 207 3.98 0.13 -18.88
CA MET A 207 3.28 -0.17 -17.61
C MET A 207 3.28 1.04 -16.66
N LEU A 208 4.40 1.75 -16.55
CA LEU A 208 4.50 2.95 -15.72
C LEU A 208 3.62 4.10 -16.24
N ASP A 209 3.44 4.23 -17.55
CA ASP A 209 2.50 5.19 -18.14
C ASP A 209 1.06 4.89 -17.69
N GLU A 210 0.67 3.60 -17.66
CA GLU A 210 -0.66 3.19 -17.22
C GLU A 210 -0.84 3.35 -15.70
N VAL A 211 0.17 3.04 -14.90
CA VAL A 211 0.13 3.28 -13.45
C VAL A 211 0.04 4.78 -13.16
N GLU A 212 0.80 5.62 -13.86
CA GLU A 212 0.71 7.08 -13.73
C GLU A 212 -0.70 7.57 -14.05
N ARG A 213 -1.26 7.11 -15.18
CA ARG A 213 -2.59 7.49 -15.62
C ARG A 213 -3.65 7.07 -14.60
N ALA A 214 -3.60 5.84 -14.12
CA ALA A 214 -4.50 5.35 -13.08
C ALA A 214 -4.34 6.18 -11.79
N ALA A 215 -3.11 6.46 -11.35
CA ALA A 215 -2.87 7.22 -10.12
C ALA A 215 -3.29 8.70 -10.24
N ALA A 216 -3.10 9.32 -11.40
CA ALA A 216 -3.42 10.73 -11.62
C ALA A 216 -4.91 10.96 -11.90
N GLU A 217 -5.53 10.10 -12.69
CA GLU A 217 -6.87 10.30 -13.26
C GLU A 217 -7.97 9.46 -12.60
N SER A 218 -7.65 8.59 -11.64
CA SER A 218 -8.67 7.97 -10.79
C SER A 218 -9.18 8.94 -9.73
N GLN A 219 -10.47 8.86 -9.42
CA GLN A 219 -11.04 9.39 -8.20
C GLN A 219 -10.88 8.37 -7.07
N ASP A 220 -11.14 7.10 -7.38
CA ASP A 220 -10.91 5.98 -6.48
C ASP A 220 -10.37 4.79 -7.27
N LEU A 221 -9.35 4.12 -6.74
CA LEU A 221 -8.81 2.87 -7.24
C LEU A 221 -8.68 1.92 -6.05
N LYS A 222 -9.40 0.80 -6.10
CA LYS A 222 -9.37 -0.25 -5.09
C LYS A 222 -8.89 -1.54 -5.74
N ILE A 223 -7.91 -2.19 -5.12
CA ILE A 223 -7.42 -3.51 -5.50
C ILE A 223 -7.69 -4.43 -4.31
N SER A 224 -8.49 -5.46 -4.53
CA SER A 224 -8.82 -6.48 -3.54
C SER A 224 -8.13 -7.79 -3.91
N MET A 225 -7.43 -8.36 -2.94
CA MET A 225 -6.77 -9.65 -3.06
C MET A 225 -7.57 -10.69 -2.29
N GLN A 226 -7.91 -11.79 -2.95
CA GLN A 226 -8.56 -12.95 -2.35
C GLN A 226 -7.62 -14.14 -2.47
N MET A 227 -7.40 -14.83 -1.36
CA MET A 227 -6.59 -16.05 -1.32
C MET A 227 -7.49 -17.22 -0.93
N ASP A 228 -7.52 -18.24 -1.77
CA ASP A 228 -8.20 -19.49 -1.48
C ASP A 228 -7.17 -20.57 -1.17
N HIS A 229 -7.18 -21.03 0.08
CA HIS A 229 -6.33 -22.10 0.59
C HIS A 229 -7.11 -23.41 0.82
N THR A 230 -8.35 -23.53 0.35
CA THR A 230 -9.19 -24.73 0.55
C THR A 230 -8.53 -26.00 -0.01
N THR A 231 -7.76 -25.87 -1.09
CA THR A 231 -6.93 -26.95 -1.63
C THR A 231 -5.47 -26.69 -1.30
N ALA A 232 -4.94 -27.33 -0.24
CA ALA A 232 -3.57 -27.12 0.23
C ALA A 232 -2.47 -27.36 -0.82
N ALA A 233 -2.75 -28.20 -1.83
CA ALA A 233 -1.83 -28.47 -2.95
C ALA A 233 -1.98 -27.52 -4.14
N ALA A 234 -3.01 -26.66 -4.16
CA ALA A 234 -3.33 -25.77 -5.25
C ALA A 234 -4.00 -24.48 -4.72
N PRO A 235 -3.27 -23.62 -3.99
CA PRO A 235 -3.81 -22.33 -3.58
C PRO A 235 -4.13 -21.49 -4.82
N SER A 236 -5.22 -20.72 -4.76
CA SER A 236 -5.57 -19.78 -5.82
C SER A 236 -5.54 -18.34 -5.31
N LEU A 237 -5.07 -17.43 -6.16
CA LEU A 237 -5.01 -16.00 -5.91
C LEU A 237 -5.92 -15.31 -6.91
N ASN A 238 -6.97 -14.65 -6.42
CA ASN A 238 -7.82 -13.79 -7.24
C ASN A 238 -7.53 -12.33 -6.89
N VAL A 239 -7.28 -11.52 -7.91
CA VAL A 239 -7.10 -10.07 -7.77
C VAL A 239 -8.23 -9.39 -8.51
N ALA A 240 -9.02 -8.60 -7.79
CA ALA A 240 -10.10 -7.80 -8.34
C ALA A 240 -9.75 -6.32 -8.20
N GLY A 241 -10.08 -5.51 -9.21
CA GLY A 241 -9.86 -4.08 -9.21
C GLY A 241 -11.15 -3.32 -9.49
N ASP A 242 -11.47 -2.35 -8.63
CA ASP A 242 -12.53 -1.37 -8.87
C ASP A 242 -11.87 -0.02 -9.15
N LEU A 243 -12.30 0.66 -10.20
CA LEU A 243 -11.74 1.92 -10.64
C LEU A 243 -12.84 2.91 -11.00
N VAL A 244 -12.82 4.06 -10.34
CA VAL A 244 -13.66 5.21 -10.66
C VAL A 244 -12.76 6.30 -11.23
N ALA A 245 -12.96 6.65 -12.51
CA ALA A 245 -12.19 7.73 -13.14
C ALA A 245 -12.76 9.12 -12.80
N ILE A 246 -11.88 10.12 -12.74
CA ILE A 246 -12.28 11.53 -12.67
C ILE A 246 -12.98 11.90 -13.98
N PRO A 247 -14.19 12.49 -13.94
CA PRO A 247 -14.91 12.89 -15.15
C PRO A 247 -14.09 13.84 -16.05
N GLY A 248 -14.18 13.65 -17.37
CA GLY A 248 -13.48 14.47 -18.36
C GLY A 248 -12.02 14.12 -18.62
N THR A 249 -11.48 13.08 -17.97
CA THR A 249 -10.11 12.61 -18.19
C THR A 249 -10.00 11.60 -19.34
N ALA A 250 -8.77 11.32 -19.78
CA ALA A 250 -8.50 10.28 -20.77
C ALA A 250 -8.86 8.88 -20.23
N LEU A 251 -8.65 8.64 -18.93
CA LEU A 251 -9.07 7.42 -18.25
C LEU A 251 -10.58 7.24 -18.27
N ALA A 252 -11.36 8.29 -17.98
CA ALA A 252 -12.82 8.23 -18.06
C ALA A 252 -13.29 7.88 -19.49
N THR A 253 -12.63 8.45 -20.50
CA THR A 253 -12.90 8.13 -21.91
C THR A 253 -12.57 6.67 -22.23
N ALA A 254 -11.44 6.16 -21.74
CA ALA A 254 -11.03 4.77 -21.97
C ALA A 254 -12.02 3.77 -21.34
N LEU A 255 -12.49 4.02 -20.10
CA LEU A 255 -13.47 3.16 -19.43
C LEU A 255 -14.81 3.10 -20.18
N GLN A 256 -15.27 4.23 -20.73
CA GLN A 256 -16.47 4.26 -21.57
C GLN A 256 -16.30 3.42 -22.84
N GLN A 257 -15.10 3.42 -23.43
CA GLN A 257 -14.82 2.60 -24.61
C GLN A 257 -14.76 1.11 -24.29
N PHE A 258 -14.19 0.71 -23.14
CA PHE A 258 -14.19 -0.70 -22.74
C PHE A 258 -15.61 -1.24 -22.57
N ASN A 259 -16.51 -0.47 -21.95
CA ASN A 259 -17.89 -0.89 -21.73
C ASN A 259 -18.76 -0.92 -22.99
N SER A 260 -18.31 -0.32 -24.10
CA SER A 260 -19.08 -0.21 -25.35
C SER A 260 -18.53 -1.07 -26.48
N ARG A 261 -17.32 -1.63 -26.34
CA ARG A 261 -16.75 -2.53 -27.35
C ARG A 261 -17.33 -3.94 -27.16
N PRO A 262 -17.84 -4.59 -28.22
CA PRO A 262 -18.15 -6.01 -28.15
C PRO A 262 -16.89 -6.78 -27.77
N ASP A 263 -17.04 -7.76 -26.86
CA ASP A 263 -15.94 -8.61 -26.45
C ASP A 263 -15.33 -9.29 -27.69
N ALA A 264 -14.05 -9.03 -27.93
CA ALA A 264 -13.32 -9.56 -29.08
C ALA A 264 -13.25 -11.10 -29.09
N PHE A 265 -13.53 -11.73 -27.95
CA PHE A 265 -13.54 -13.18 -27.76
C PHE A 265 -14.95 -13.77 -27.68
N ALA A 266 -16.01 -12.97 -27.66
CA ALA A 266 -17.39 -13.48 -27.58
C ALA A 266 -17.79 -14.38 -28.75
N GLY A 267 -17.07 -14.33 -29.88
CA GLY A 267 -17.28 -15.19 -31.05
C GLY A 267 -16.33 -16.40 -31.14
N ILE A 268 -15.45 -16.61 -30.15
CA ILE A 268 -14.49 -17.71 -30.13
C ILE A 268 -14.93 -18.70 -29.02
N ALA A 269 -16.01 -19.43 -29.29
CA ALA A 269 -16.49 -20.55 -28.48
C ALA A 269 -16.81 -21.74 -29.40
#